data_AF-A0A1G4JU42-F1
#
_entry.id   AF-A0A1G4JU42-F1
#
_cell.length_a   1.000
_cell.length_b   1.000
_cell.length_c   1.000
_cell.angle_alpha   90.00
_cell.angle_beta   90.00
_cell.angle_gamma   90.00
#
_symmetry.space_group_name_H-M   'P 1'
#
loop_
_entity.id
_entity.type
_entity.pdbx_description
1 polymer ?
#
loop_
_entity_poly.entity_id
_entity_poly.type
_entity_poly.pdbx_seq_one_letter_code
_entity_poly.pdbx_strand_id
1 'polypeptide(L)'
;MSRNWSEAQDPKGRVYYYHTETGETTWEKPIELFTEFELQLHKHGWKAAETEEGQTYYYNEETGKSSWEVPTFSDTAEEAPSLVNSEITEDKVTETPVAEASTHISPESKDLKSLESYHLKSKLVESNNQPRADAERIFLQMLADHQIDSTWSFNRIISELGSSDPRYWCVDDDPLWKRKMFEQYLANRTEDQLLKEHSAVNKFKDAFCSMLEQHSQIKYYTRWSTAKRLFAKEPIYKHSVVSERTKRAVFQEFVDDLRTQHFGNVEKTKQQAIVELKDYLSGIIPDKEHLISWPELSNSHLFENSTRFTSNKHFQTLSRYDVLQQYVNLVDMFSKKLTEDVEQAKAVNYTSDRKARDRFRQLLADHNKEIRCTTKWEDIYPSIKSDLRFKSLLGRSGSSALDLFLDQVEEKALIMKAQQSIANQILIDNSYEWDADPEVNTSKLTELLSSQSQLLEIDKKDLVILISKLLAERDQKLARQLEMEHRLSEQRKNYFNLLLQRVFSSAGAKPKTFDEARGQLADHEEYRDLGDDDETRKRLFEAFEPTKIVQQHSSGTTGSGPVSKLLRKRQMTPVEMDY
;
A
#
# COMPACT_ATOMS: atom_id res chain seq x y z
N MET A 1 -26.08 22.49 9.02
CA MET A 1 -25.35 21.54 9.88
C MET A 1 -23.93 22.06 10.02
N SER A 2 -23.46 22.32 11.24
CA SER A 2 -22.09 22.78 11.46
C SER A 2 -21.13 21.61 11.31
N ARG A 3 -20.01 21.80 10.60
CA ARG A 3 -18.94 20.79 10.54
C ARG A 3 -18.09 20.92 11.81
N ASN A 4 -18.40 20.10 12.81
CA ASN A 4 -17.73 20.17 14.11
C ASN A 4 -16.53 19.21 14.22
N TRP A 5 -16.13 18.57 13.11
CA TRP A 5 -14.93 17.75 12.99
C TRP A 5 -13.86 18.44 12.14
N SER A 6 -12.59 18.15 12.42
CA SER A 6 -11.43 18.69 11.71
C SER A 6 -10.36 17.61 11.53
N GLU A 7 -9.60 17.68 10.45
CA GLU A 7 -8.48 16.77 10.18
C GLU A 7 -7.17 17.28 10.79
N ALA A 8 -6.34 16.35 11.27
CA ALA A 8 -5.01 16.60 11.78
C ALA A 8 -4.07 15.46 11.38
N GLN A 9 -2.76 15.69 11.43
CA GLN A 9 -1.75 14.68 11.12
C GLN A 9 -0.90 14.36 12.35
N ASP A 10 -0.74 13.06 12.59
CA ASP A 10 0.17 12.48 13.56
C ASP A 10 1.64 12.83 13.21
N PRO A 11 2.60 12.83 14.16
CA PRO A 11 4.04 12.95 13.86
C PRO A 11 4.61 11.87 12.92
N LYS A 12 3.81 10.83 12.62
CA LYS A 12 4.09 9.75 11.66
C LYS A 12 3.39 9.93 10.31
N GLY A 13 2.78 11.08 10.04
CA GLY A 13 2.11 11.40 8.77
C GLY A 13 0.74 10.74 8.58
N ARG A 14 0.17 10.11 9.62
CA ARG A 14 -1.17 9.48 9.56
C ARG A 14 -2.22 10.54 9.83
N VAL A 15 -3.25 10.62 9.00
CA VAL A 15 -4.39 11.52 9.22
C VAL A 15 -5.29 10.92 10.33
N TYR A 16 -5.74 11.77 11.24
CA TYR A 16 -6.81 11.48 12.18
C TYR A 16 -7.78 12.67 12.25
N TYR A 17 -9.00 12.40 12.67
CA TYR A 17 -10.06 13.41 12.77
C TYR A 17 -10.34 13.68 14.24
N TYR A 18 -10.61 14.94 14.58
CA TYR A 18 -10.95 15.35 15.94
C TYR A 18 -12.18 16.25 15.96
N HIS A 19 -13.03 16.06 16.96
CA HIS A 19 -14.23 16.85 17.17
C HIS A 19 -13.87 18.10 17.99
N THR A 20 -14.21 19.28 17.48
CA THR A 20 -13.80 20.57 18.08
C THR A 20 -14.53 20.89 19.38
N GLU A 21 -15.82 20.52 19.51
CA GLU A 21 -16.61 20.71 20.73
C GLU A 21 -16.44 19.61 21.79
N THR A 22 -16.38 18.32 21.41
CA THR A 22 -16.30 17.19 22.38
C THR A 22 -14.86 16.77 22.71
N GLY A 23 -13.88 17.09 21.86
CA GLY A 23 -12.48 16.65 22.01
C GLY A 23 -12.24 15.18 21.65
N GLU A 24 -13.24 14.48 21.12
CA GLU A 24 -13.11 13.09 20.67
C GLU A 24 -12.23 12.98 19.43
N THR A 25 -11.51 11.86 19.28
CA THR A 25 -10.63 11.60 18.12
C THR A 25 -10.94 10.24 17.48
N THR A 26 -10.96 10.20 16.14
CA THR A 26 -11.21 9.00 15.35
C THR A 26 -10.19 8.87 14.22
N TRP A 27 -9.80 7.64 13.90
CA TRP A 27 -8.95 7.35 12.75
C TRP A 27 -9.75 7.21 11.45
N GLU A 28 -11.05 6.89 11.57
CA GLU A 28 -12.00 6.87 10.46
C GLU A 28 -12.61 8.25 10.25
N LYS A 29 -12.82 8.62 8.98
CA LYS A 29 -13.40 9.90 8.57
C LYS A 29 -14.86 9.98 9.05
N PRO A 30 -15.23 10.97 9.88
CA PRO A 30 -16.60 11.14 10.37
C PRO A 30 -17.58 11.42 9.23
N ILE A 31 -18.81 10.91 9.36
CA ILE A 31 -19.89 11.07 8.36
C ILE A 31 -20.22 12.55 8.09
N GLU A 32 -19.99 13.44 9.07
CA GLU A 32 -20.19 14.90 8.92
C GLU A 32 -19.14 15.58 8.01
N LEU A 33 -18.00 14.92 7.79
CA LEU A 33 -16.96 15.34 6.83
C LEU A 33 -17.10 14.62 5.48
N PHE A 34 -18.09 13.75 5.30
CA PHE A 34 -18.37 13.18 4.00
C PHE A 34 -18.88 14.27 3.05
N THR A 35 -18.40 14.23 1.82
CA THR A 35 -19.01 14.93 0.68
C THR A 35 -20.39 14.34 0.39
N GLU A 36 -21.27 15.10 -0.27
CA GLU A 36 -22.63 14.63 -0.60
C GLU A 36 -22.62 13.30 -1.37
N PHE A 37 -21.59 13.10 -2.19
CA PHE A 37 -21.30 11.88 -2.92
C PHE A 37 -20.90 10.70 -2.02
N GLU A 38 -19.95 10.88 -1.08
CA GLU A 38 -19.60 9.85 -0.08
C GLU A 38 -20.80 9.49 0.81
N LEU A 39 -21.70 10.45 1.05
CA LEU A 39 -22.93 10.25 1.83
C LEU A 39 -23.99 9.44 1.06
N GLN A 40 -24.06 9.58 -0.28
CA GLN A 40 -24.84 8.69 -1.14
C GLN A 40 -24.23 7.28 -1.20
N LEU A 41 -22.91 7.18 -1.40
CA LEU A 41 -22.16 5.93 -1.42
C LEU A 41 -22.41 5.10 -0.15
N HIS A 42 -22.31 5.73 1.03
CA HIS A 42 -22.56 5.11 2.33
C HIS A 42 -24.04 4.71 2.54
N LYS A 43 -25.01 5.46 1.98
CA LYS A 43 -26.44 5.08 2.04
C LYS A 43 -26.74 3.77 1.31
N HIS A 44 -25.98 3.44 0.27
CA HIS A 44 -26.13 2.20 -0.50
C HIS A 44 -25.12 1.11 -0.08
N GLY A 45 -24.49 1.24 1.09
CA GLY A 45 -23.59 0.22 1.65
C GLY A 45 -22.20 0.16 1.00
N TRP A 46 -21.82 1.17 0.21
CA TRP A 46 -20.49 1.27 -0.40
C TRP A 46 -19.59 2.22 0.40
N LYS A 47 -18.30 1.90 0.43
CA LYS A 47 -17.23 2.71 1.05
C LYS A 47 -16.11 2.93 0.02
N ALA A 48 -15.47 4.09 0.08
CA ALA A 48 -14.27 4.38 -0.70
C ALA A 48 -13.02 4.08 0.13
N ALA A 49 -12.01 3.49 -0.48
CA ALA A 49 -10.70 3.26 0.10
C ALA A 49 -9.61 3.60 -0.93
N GLU A 50 -8.45 4.02 -0.47
CA GLU A 50 -7.31 4.40 -1.31
C GLU A 50 -6.21 3.34 -1.18
N THR A 51 -5.62 2.93 -2.30
CA THR A 51 -4.47 2.01 -2.29
C THR A 51 -3.16 2.73 -1.95
N GLU A 52 -2.11 1.96 -1.64
CA GLU A 52 -0.75 2.49 -1.44
C GLU A 52 -0.19 3.26 -2.66
N GLU A 53 -0.79 3.10 -3.84
CA GLU A 53 -0.46 3.81 -5.08
C GLU A 53 -1.33 5.06 -5.35
N GLY A 54 -2.19 5.45 -4.40
CA GLY A 54 -3.06 6.63 -4.51
C GLY A 54 -4.29 6.44 -5.42
N GLN A 55 -4.66 5.19 -5.71
CA GLN A 55 -5.84 4.89 -6.54
C GLN A 55 -7.03 4.56 -5.64
N THR A 56 -8.11 5.33 -5.76
CA THR A 56 -9.35 5.09 -5.01
C THR A 56 -10.14 3.95 -5.62
N TYR A 57 -10.56 2.99 -4.79
CA TYR A 57 -11.50 1.93 -5.14
C TYR A 57 -12.71 1.94 -4.21
N TYR A 58 -13.84 1.47 -4.71
CA TYR A 58 -15.10 1.40 -3.99
C TYR A 58 -15.38 -0.06 -3.61
N TYR A 59 -15.69 -0.34 -2.35
CA TYR A 59 -16.07 -1.66 -1.90
C TYR A 59 -17.38 -1.63 -1.12
N ASN A 60 -18.20 -2.66 -1.30
CA ASN A 60 -19.48 -2.81 -0.62
C ASN A 60 -19.36 -3.87 0.48
N GLU A 61 -19.58 -3.48 1.73
CA GLU A 61 -19.40 -4.40 2.87
C GLU A 61 -20.49 -5.46 2.95
N GLU A 62 -21.70 -5.18 2.50
CA GLU A 62 -22.83 -6.12 2.55
C GLU A 62 -22.73 -7.22 1.49
N THR A 63 -22.13 -6.92 0.33
CA THR A 63 -22.03 -7.85 -0.82
C THR A 63 -20.61 -8.36 -1.07
N GLY A 64 -19.59 -7.81 -0.39
CA GLY A 64 -18.19 -8.20 -0.53
C GLY A 64 -17.56 -7.87 -1.90
N LYS A 65 -18.19 -7.00 -2.69
CA LYS A 65 -17.73 -6.63 -4.04
C LYS A 65 -16.85 -5.38 -4.00
N SER A 66 -15.75 -5.39 -4.75
CA SER A 66 -14.92 -4.23 -5.04
C SER A 66 -15.06 -3.80 -6.50
N SER A 67 -15.03 -2.49 -6.74
CA SER A 67 -15.09 -1.84 -8.05
C SER A 67 -14.09 -0.68 -8.10
N TRP A 68 -13.39 -0.54 -9.21
CA TRP A 68 -12.53 0.63 -9.48
C TRP A 68 -13.34 1.80 -10.09
N GLU A 69 -14.54 1.52 -10.58
CA GLU A 69 -15.48 2.51 -11.11
C GLU A 69 -16.52 2.86 -10.05
N VAL A 70 -16.97 4.11 -10.05
CA VAL A 70 -18.04 4.61 -9.19
C VAL A 70 -19.32 3.78 -9.39
N PRO A 71 -19.85 3.12 -8.35
CA PRO A 71 -21.12 2.41 -8.47
C PRO A 71 -22.26 3.40 -8.78
N THR A 72 -22.99 3.15 -9.87
CA THR A 72 -24.11 4.02 -10.28
C THR A 72 -25.36 3.71 -9.47
N PHE A 73 -25.78 4.66 -8.62
CA PHE A 73 -27.00 4.53 -7.80
C PHE A 73 -28.22 5.07 -8.53
N SER A 74 -29.01 4.18 -9.11
CA SER A 74 -30.25 4.52 -9.84
C SER A 74 -31.49 4.29 -8.97
N ASP A 75 -31.82 5.26 -8.10
CA ASP A 75 -33.07 5.27 -7.33
C ASP A 75 -34.28 5.78 -8.16
N THR A 76 -34.44 5.27 -9.38
CA THR A 76 -35.73 5.14 -10.07
C THR A 76 -35.64 4.06 -11.16
N ALA A 77 -36.62 3.15 -11.21
CA ALA A 77 -36.80 2.20 -12.31
C ALA A 77 -37.36 2.91 -13.57
N GLU A 78 -37.22 2.45 -14.82
CA GLU A 78 -37.05 1.07 -15.36
C GLU A 78 -36.09 0.99 -16.59
N GLU A 79 -35.59 -0.22 -16.86
CA GLU A 79 -35.07 -0.80 -18.14
C GLU A 79 -34.10 -0.04 -19.09
N ALA A 80 -32.80 -0.34 -18.95
CA ALA A 80 -31.79 -0.80 -19.94
C ALA A 80 -31.92 -0.58 -21.49
N PRO A 81 -30.80 -0.57 -22.28
CA PRO A 81 -29.37 -0.43 -21.92
C PRO A 81 -28.49 0.48 -22.82
N SER A 82 -27.36 0.92 -22.24
CA SER A 82 -26.03 1.13 -22.87
C SER A 82 -25.85 2.04 -24.11
N LEU A 83 -25.09 3.14 -23.93
CA LEU A 83 -23.87 3.41 -24.71
C LEU A 83 -22.77 3.92 -23.77
N VAL A 84 -21.51 3.57 -24.09
CA VAL A 84 -20.32 3.72 -23.24
C VAL A 84 -19.41 4.83 -23.77
N ASN A 85 -18.93 5.67 -22.85
CA ASN A 85 -17.75 6.56 -22.87
C ASN A 85 -17.60 7.58 -24.02
N SER A 86 -17.61 8.90 -23.78
CA SER A 86 -16.66 9.76 -23.02
C SER A 86 -15.62 10.39 -23.95
N GLU A 87 -15.56 11.73 -23.97
CA GLU A 87 -14.41 12.52 -23.49
C GLU A 87 -14.64 14.04 -23.63
N ILE A 88 -14.55 14.75 -22.49
CA ILE A 88 -13.69 15.92 -22.20
C ILE A 88 -13.70 17.13 -23.18
N THR A 89 -14.08 18.32 -22.68
CA THR A 89 -13.17 19.49 -22.45
C THR A 89 -13.86 20.67 -21.72
N GLU A 90 -13.30 21.02 -20.55
CA GLU A 90 -12.96 22.37 -20.03
C GLU A 90 -13.98 23.53 -19.93
N ASP A 91 -14.30 23.88 -18.67
CA ASP A 91 -14.19 25.20 -18.00
C ASP A 91 -14.52 26.55 -18.69
N LYS A 92 -15.33 27.36 -17.98
CA LYS A 92 -14.98 28.77 -17.66
C LYS A 92 -15.69 29.33 -16.41
N VAL A 93 -15.01 30.22 -15.68
CA VAL A 93 -15.44 30.89 -14.43
C VAL A 93 -15.73 32.41 -14.66
N THR A 94 -16.35 33.05 -13.64
CA THR A 94 -16.68 34.48 -13.41
C THR A 94 -17.91 35.06 -14.15
N GLU A 95 -18.79 35.88 -13.54
CA GLU A 95 -18.83 36.51 -12.19
C GLU A 95 -20.28 36.81 -11.71
N THR A 96 -20.45 37.23 -10.45
CA THR A 96 -21.72 37.54 -9.72
C THR A 96 -22.14 39.04 -9.90
N PRO A 97 -23.06 39.73 -9.15
CA PRO A 97 -23.91 39.34 -7.97
C PRO A 97 -25.35 39.96 -7.84
N VAL A 98 -26.12 39.49 -6.82
CA VAL A 98 -27.02 40.26 -5.89
C VAL A 98 -28.27 41.00 -6.46
N ALA A 99 -29.49 41.02 -5.85
CA ALA A 99 -30.07 40.40 -4.64
C ALA A 99 -31.62 40.50 -4.61
N GLU A 100 -32.26 39.78 -3.67
CA GLU A 100 -33.50 40.13 -2.89
C GLU A 100 -34.82 40.55 -3.61
N ALA A 101 -36.04 40.23 -3.14
CA ALA A 101 -36.52 39.40 -2.03
C ALA A 101 -37.98 38.92 -2.28
N SER A 102 -38.44 37.93 -1.51
CA SER A 102 -39.76 37.28 -1.63
C SER A 102 -40.94 38.05 -1.00
N THR A 103 -42.16 37.78 -1.47
CA THR A 103 -43.35 37.62 -0.60
C THR A 103 -44.41 36.68 -1.20
N HIS A 104 -44.76 35.63 -0.44
CA HIS A 104 -46.07 34.97 -0.50
C HIS A 104 -47.17 35.99 -0.06
N ILE A 105 -48.47 35.83 -0.35
CA ILE A 105 -49.40 34.81 0.19
C ILE A 105 -50.65 34.67 -0.72
N SER A 106 -51.18 33.43 -0.77
CA SER A 106 -52.51 32.91 -1.21
C SER A 106 -53.77 33.75 -0.84
N PRO A 107 -55.03 33.32 -1.11
CA PRO A 107 -55.56 32.16 -1.87
C PRO A 107 -56.44 32.68 -3.06
N GLU A 108 -57.50 32.07 -3.63
CA GLU A 108 -58.23 30.82 -3.36
C GLU A 108 -58.79 30.17 -4.64
N SER A 109 -60.11 29.93 -4.74
CA SER A 109 -60.72 29.12 -5.81
C SER A 109 -62.20 29.43 -6.09
N LYS A 110 -62.64 29.02 -7.30
CA LYS A 110 -64.00 28.71 -7.77
C LYS A 110 -64.95 29.81 -8.28
N ASP A 111 -65.36 29.56 -9.53
CA ASP A 111 -66.71 29.61 -10.10
C ASP A 111 -67.59 30.87 -9.92
N LEU A 112 -67.87 31.54 -11.05
CA LEU A 112 -69.18 31.32 -11.72
C LEU A 112 -69.09 31.69 -13.23
N LYS A 113 -69.82 30.95 -14.07
CA LYS A 113 -69.95 31.18 -15.52
C LYS A 113 -71.07 32.17 -15.87
N SER A 114 -71.03 32.68 -17.11
CA SER A 114 -72.08 33.39 -17.86
C SER A 114 -72.18 34.90 -17.55
N LEU A 115 -72.03 35.80 -18.52
CA LEU A 115 -72.88 35.88 -19.71
C LEU A 115 -72.14 36.10 -21.04
N GLU A 116 -72.75 35.61 -22.13
CA GLU A 116 -72.30 35.81 -23.51
C GLU A 116 -72.64 37.21 -24.05
N SER A 117 -71.66 37.83 -24.73
CA SER A 117 -71.73 38.82 -25.83
C SER A 117 -70.37 39.54 -25.84
N TYR A 118 -69.64 39.66 -26.96
CA TYR A 118 -70.08 39.87 -28.33
C TYR A 118 -69.33 39.00 -29.34
N HIS A 119 -70.07 38.40 -30.26
CA HIS A 119 -69.53 37.61 -31.37
C HIS A 119 -69.21 38.53 -32.56
N LEU A 120 -67.93 38.87 -32.77
CA LEU A 120 -67.50 39.60 -33.96
C LEU A 120 -67.25 38.61 -35.11
N LYS A 121 -68.07 38.69 -36.17
CA LYS A 121 -67.95 37.85 -37.36
C LYS A 121 -66.97 38.47 -38.36
N SER A 122 -65.80 37.85 -38.50
CA SER A 122 -64.83 38.15 -39.57
C SER A 122 -64.63 36.91 -40.43
N LYS A 123 -64.75 37.05 -41.76
CA LYS A 123 -64.74 35.94 -42.74
C LYS A 123 -63.36 35.31 -43.00
N LEU A 124 -62.48 35.39 -42.01
CA LEU A 124 -61.13 34.80 -41.96
C LEU A 124 -61.01 33.75 -40.83
N VAL A 125 -62.02 33.63 -39.95
CA VAL A 125 -62.01 32.77 -38.75
C VAL A 125 -62.79 31.46 -38.96
N GLU A 126 -63.21 31.16 -40.20
CA GLU A 126 -63.81 29.87 -40.60
C GLU A 126 -62.79 29.01 -41.37
N SER A 127 -61.53 28.96 -40.91
CA SER A 127 -60.52 28.01 -41.38
C SER A 127 -60.52 26.72 -40.54
N ASN A 128 -61.54 25.89 -40.77
CA ASN A 128 -61.66 24.46 -40.41
C ASN A 128 -60.57 23.87 -39.48
N ASN A 129 -60.69 24.06 -38.16
CA ASN A 129 -59.74 23.53 -37.17
C ASN A 129 -59.55 22.01 -37.34
N GLN A 130 -58.32 21.61 -37.67
CA GLN A 130 -57.90 20.20 -37.71
C GLN A 130 -57.32 19.77 -36.36
N PRO A 131 -57.39 18.47 -36.00
CA PRO A 131 -56.79 17.99 -34.76
C PRO A 131 -55.28 18.24 -34.75
N ARG A 132 -54.73 18.51 -33.55
CA ARG A 132 -53.35 19.01 -33.35
C ARG A 132 -52.30 18.22 -34.14
N ALA A 133 -52.36 16.89 -34.17
CA ALA A 133 -51.39 16.06 -34.87
C ALA A 133 -51.43 16.20 -36.42
N ASP A 134 -52.61 16.34 -37.02
CA ASP A 134 -52.73 16.59 -38.46
C ASP A 134 -52.30 18.01 -38.81
N ALA A 135 -52.61 18.97 -37.93
CA ALA A 135 -52.09 20.34 -37.99
C ALA A 135 -50.55 20.38 -37.96
N GLU A 136 -49.88 19.59 -37.10
CA GLU A 136 -48.40 19.46 -37.08
C GLU A 136 -47.88 18.97 -38.43
N ARG A 137 -48.48 17.91 -38.97
CA ARG A 137 -48.04 17.34 -40.25
C ARG A 137 -48.26 18.30 -41.43
N ILE A 138 -49.39 19.02 -41.47
CA ILE A 138 -49.71 20.01 -42.52
C ILE A 138 -48.78 21.23 -42.40
N PHE A 139 -48.48 21.69 -41.19
CA PHE A 139 -47.55 22.80 -40.95
C PHE A 139 -46.13 22.42 -41.35
N LEU A 140 -45.61 21.27 -40.88
CA LEU A 140 -44.29 20.75 -41.25
C LEU A 140 -44.16 20.51 -42.77
N GLN A 141 -45.21 20.00 -43.42
CA GLN A 141 -45.24 19.85 -44.88
C GLN A 141 -45.19 21.21 -45.59
N MET A 142 -45.89 22.23 -45.10
CA MET A 142 -45.81 23.59 -45.63
C MET A 142 -44.41 24.21 -45.45
N LEU A 143 -43.75 24.01 -44.30
CA LEU A 143 -42.35 24.44 -44.10
C LEU A 143 -41.39 23.74 -45.10
N ALA A 144 -41.67 22.48 -45.45
CA ALA A 144 -40.89 21.70 -46.40
C ALA A 144 -41.15 22.10 -47.87
N ASP A 145 -42.41 22.31 -48.26
CA ASP A 145 -42.83 22.75 -49.60
C ASP A 145 -42.18 24.11 -49.95
N HIS A 146 -42.10 25.04 -48.99
CA HIS A 146 -41.44 26.34 -49.13
C HIS A 146 -39.91 26.32 -48.88
N GLN A 147 -39.32 25.14 -48.65
CA GLN A 147 -37.88 24.91 -48.49
C GLN A 147 -37.18 25.77 -47.43
N ILE A 148 -37.87 26.06 -46.32
CA ILE A 148 -37.38 27.00 -45.31
C ILE A 148 -36.10 26.47 -44.66
N ASP A 149 -35.05 27.29 -44.69
CA ASP A 149 -33.72 26.98 -44.19
C ASP A 149 -33.35 27.84 -42.96
N SER A 150 -32.17 27.58 -42.38
CA SER A 150 -31.70 28.26 -41.15
C SER A 150 -31.44 29.77 -41.31
N THR A 151 -31.53 30.32 -42.53
CA THR A 151 -31.48 31.78 -42.75
C THR A 151 -32.82 32.49 -42.54
N TRP A 152 -33.93 31.76 -42.33
CA TRP A 152 -35.24 32.35 -42.06
C TRP A 152 -35.48 32.56 -40.56
N SER A 153 -35.86 33.78 -40.19
CA SER A 153 -36.39 34.06 -38.86
C SER A 153 -37.88 33.73 -38.80
N PHE A 154 -38.36 33.33 -37.63
CA PHE A 154 -39.79 33.04 -37.41
C PHE A 154 -40.71 34.23 -37.75
N ASN A 155 -40.24 35.48 -37.56
CA ASN A 155 -40.97 36.68 -37.96
C ASN A 155 -41.09 36.83 -39.49
N ARG A 156 -40.11 36.36 -40.27
CA ARG A 156 -40.17 36.35 -41.74
C ARG A 156 -41.16 35.30 -42.25
N ILE A 157 -41.27 34.17 -41.54
CA ILE A 157 -42.30 33.15 -41.79
C ILE A 157 -43.69 33.75 -41.53
N ILE A 158 -43.89 34.46 -40.42
CA ILE A 158 -45.16 35.15 -40.14
C ILE A 158 -45.53 36.15 -41.25
N SER A 159 -44.59 36.97 -41.73
CA SER A 159 -44.91 37.99 -42.74
C SER A 159 -45.21 37.40 -44.13
N GLU A 160 -44.39 36.44 -44.59
CA GLU A 160 -44.51 35.87 -45.94
C GLU A 160 -45.58 34.78 -45.98
N LEU A 161 -45.49 33.76 -45.10
CA LEU A 161 -46.34 32.57 -45.15
C LEU A 161 -47.70 32.78 -44.47
N GLY A 162 -47.77 33.65 -43.46
CA GLY A 162 -49.04 34.08 -42.87
C GLY A 162 -49.94 34.86 -43.85
N SER A 163 -49.34 35.50 -44.87
CA SER A 163 -50.07 36.20 -45.94
C SER A 163 -50.28 35.35 -47.19
N SER A 164 -49.35 34.43 -47.48
CA SER A 164 -49.33 33.68 -48.74
C SER A 164 -50.05 32.33 -48.69
N ASP A 165 -50.12 31.65 -47.54
CA ASP A 165 -50.55 30.24 -47.51
C ASP A 165 -51.71 30.00 -46.51
N PRO A 166 -52.93 29.65 -46.97
CA PRO A 166 -54.06 29.34 -46.10
C PRO A 166 -53.80 28.25 -45.06
N ARG A 167 -52.80 27.38 -45.31
CA ARG A 167 -52.38 26.31 -44.40
C ARG A 167 -51.79 26.84 -43.09
N TYR A 168 -51.26 28.07 -43.06
CA TYR A 168 -50.71 28.70 -41.85
C TYR A 168 -51.78 28.97 -40.76
N TRP A 169 -53.04 29.17 -41.19
CA TRP A 169 -54.21 29.44 -40.35
C TRP A 169 -55.03 28.18 -40.00
N CYS A 170 -54.56 26.99 -40.38
CA CYS A 170 -55.21 25.71 -40.06
C CYS A 170 -55.00 25.26 -38.60
N VAL A 171 -54.28 26.06 -37.80
CA VAL A 171 -53.96 25.80 -36.40
C VAL A 171 -54.34 27.02 -35.59
N ASP A 172 -55.04 26.79 -34.47
CA ASP A 172 -55.36 27.78 -33.44
C ASP A 172 -54.16 28.69 -33.13
N ASP A 173 -54.44 29.95 -32.79
CA ASP A 173 -53.45 31.02 -32.68
C ASP A 173 -52.55 30.90 -31.42
N ASP A 174 -51.70 29.88 -31.41
CA ASP A 174 -50.58 29.66 -30.48
C ASP A 174 -49.23 29.94 -31.18
N PRO A 175 -48.72 31.20 -31.20
CA PRO A 175 -47.42 31.52 -31.80
C PRO A 175 -46.25 30.73 -31.21
N LEU A 176 -46.32 30.36 -29.92
CA LEU A 176 -45.27 29.58 -29.25
C LEU A 176 -45.16 28.16 -29.80
N TRP A 177 -46.30 27.51 -30.10
CA TRP A 177 -46.30 26.18 -30.70
C TRP A 177 -45.82 26.24 -32.16
N LYS A 178 -46.25 27.25 -32.94
CA LYS A 178 -45.79 27.45 -34.32
C LYS A 178 -44.26 27.68 -34.35
N ARG A 179 -43.71 28.40 -33.37
CA ARG A 179 -42.25 28.57 -33.19
C ARG A 179 -41.56 27.26 -32.81
N LYS A 180 -42.09 26.51 -31.84
CA LYS A 180 -41.54 25.20 -31.42
C LYS A 180 -41.50 24.19 -32.57
N MET A 181 -42.55 24.11 -33.38
CA MET A 181 -42.60 23.24 -34.56
C MET A 181 -41.61 23.66 -35.64
N PHE A 182 -41.37 24.97 -35.83
CA PHE A 182 -40.34 25.48 -36.72
C PHE A 182 -38.92 25.16 -36.22
N GLU A 183 -38.65 25.37 -34.92
CA GLU A 183 -37.38 25.01 -34.28
C GLU A 183 -37.12 23.49 -34.41
N GLN A 184 -38.14 22.65 -34.21
CA GLN A 184 -38.07 21.21 -34.41
C GLN A 184 -37.88 20.81 -35.89
N TYR A 185 -38.50 21.52 -36.84
CA TYR A 185 -38.27 21.30 -38.28
C TYR A 185 -36.82 21.60 -38.67
N LEU A 186 -36.26 22.72 -38.20
CA LEU A 186 -34.87 23.07 -38.44
C LEU A 186 -33.91 22.02 -37.84
N ALA A 187 -34.15 21.61 -36.59
CA ALA A 187 -33.34 20.59 -35.92
C ALA A 187 -33.37 19.26 -36.71
N ASN A 188 -34.57 18.75 -37.00
CA ASN A 188 -34.75 17.52 -37.78
C ASN A 188 -34.10 17.62 -39.16
N ARG A 189 -34.19 18.77 -39.85
CA ARG A 189 -33.58 18.97 -41.18
C ARG A 189 -32.06 19.02 -41.12
N THR A 190 -31.47 19.63 -40.09
CA THR A 190 -30.01 19.59 -39.88
C THR A 190 -29.51 18.20 -39.56
N GLU A 191 -30.24 17.44 -38.73
CA GLU A 191 -29.94 16.03 -38.44
C GLU A 191 -30.04 15.17 -39.71
N ASP A 192 -31.14 15.29 -40.46
CA ASP A 192 -31.35 14.59 -41.74
C ASP A 192 -30.24 14.88 -42.76
N GLN A 193 -29.75 16.13 -42.81
CA GLN A 193 -28.66 16.53 -43.68
C GLN A 193 -27.34 15.89 -43.24
N LEU A 194 -27.00 15.95 -41.95
CA LEU A 194 -25.81 15.30 -41.40
C LEU A 194 -25.84 13.77 -41.59
N LEU A 195 -27.00 13.13 -41.41
CA LEU A 195 -27.20 11.69 -41.67
C LEU A 195 -27.06 11.34 -43.16
N LYS A 196 -27.54 12.20 -44.07
CA LYS A 196 -27.34 12.03 -45.52
C LYS A 196 -25.88 12.21 -45.92
N GLU A 197 -25.18 13.19 -45.35
CA GLU A 197 -23.74 13.40 -45.58
C GLU A 197 -22.91 12.23 -45.01
N HIS A 198 -23.15 11.81 -43.77
CA HIS A 198 -22.47 10.68 -43.14
C HIS A 198 -22.74 9.36 -43.89
N SER A 199 -23.99 9.08 -44.28
CA SER A 199 -24.31 7.86 -45.05
C SER A 199 -23.76 7.91 -46.49
N ALA A 200 -23.63 9.08 -47.12
CA ALA A 200 -22.94 9.22 -48.40
C ALA A 200 -21.43 9.02 -48.26
N VAL A 201 -20.82 9.51 -47.18
CA VAL A 201 -19.40 9.25 -46.85
C VAL A 201 -19.17 7.76 -46.58
N ASN A 202 -20.04 7.08 -45.83
CA ASN A 202 -19.89 5.66 -45.52
C ASN A 202 -20.10 4.78 -46.76
N LYS A 203 -21.14 5.03 -47.58
CA LYS A 203 -21.29 4.36 -48.88
C LYS A 203 -20.07 4.58 -49.79
N PHE A 204 -19.44 5.76 -49.71
CA PHE A 204 -18.18 6.01 -50.40
C PHE A 204 -17.00 5.26 -49.75
N LYS A 205 -16.90 5.16 -48.42
CA LYS A 205 -15.90 4.33 -47.72
C LYS A 205 -15.99 2.89 -48.21
N ASP A 206 -17.16 2.29 -48.14
CA ASP A 206 -17.39 0.88 -48.49
C ASP A 206 -17.03 0.62 -49.95
N ALA A 207 -17.53 1.44 -50.88
CA ALA A 207 -17.21 1.31 -52.30
C ALA A 207 -15.72 1.56 -52.61
N PHE A 208 -15.05 2.45 -51.87
CA PHE A 208 -13.64 2.72 -52.02
C PHE A 208 -12.79 1.57 -51.45
N CYS A 209 -13.13 1.02 -50.28
CA CYS A 209 -12.47 -0.16 -49.71
C CYS A 209 -12.62 -1.39 -50.63
N SER A 210 -13.84 -1.68 -51.12
CA SER A 210 -14.06 -2.77 -52.10
C SER A 210 -13.24 -2.59 -53.39
N MET A 211 -13.00 -1.35 -53.83
CA MET A 211 -12.12 -1.04 -54.96
C MET A 211 -10.64 -1.23 -54.60
N LEU A 212 -10.21 -0.87 -53.39
CA LEU A 212 -8.84 -1.10 -52.92
C LEU A 212 -8.52 -2.60 -52.77
N GLU A 213 -9.48 -3.42 -52.33
CA GLU A 213 -9.36 -4.88 -52.25
C GLU A 213 -9.14 -5.54 -53.62
N GLN A 214 -9.81 -5.05 -54.66
CA GLN A 214 -9.61 -5.52 -56.05
C GLN A 214 -8.18 -5.23 -56.55
N HIS A 215 -7.53 -4.19 -56.03
CA HIS A 215 -6.14 -3.86 -56.34
C HIS A 215 -5.14 -4.59 -55.43
N SER A 216 -4.91 -5.88 -55.70
CA SER A 216 -3.93 -6.74 -54.99
C SER A 216 -2.47 -6.23 -54.96
N GLN A 217 -2.15 -5.17 -55.70
CA GLN A 217 -0.90 -4.41 -55.65
C GLN A 217 -0.76 -3.53 -54.40
N ILE A 218 -1.87 -3.22 -53.72
CA ILE A 218 -1.88 -2.48 -52.46
C ILE A 218 -1.47 -3.44 -51.34
N LYS A 219 -0.41 -3.08 -50.62
CA LYS A 219 0.15 -3.82 -49.48
C LYS A 219 0.19 -2.93 -48.24
N TYR A 220 0.33 -3.54 -47.06
CA TYR A 220 0.42 -2.86 -45.74
C TYR A 220 1.51 -1.77 -45.61
N TYR A 221 2.47 -1.72 -46.54
CA TYR A 221 3.55 -0.73 -46.62
C TYR A 221 3.38 0.30 -47.75
N THR A 222 2.28 0.25 -48.52
CA THR A 222 2.09 1.15 -49.67
C THR A 222 1.73 2.57 -49.23
N ARG A 223 2.30 3.56 -49.94
CA ARG A 223 2.12 4.98 -49.65
C ARG A 223 1.04 5.59 -50.54
N TRP A 224 0.32 6.58 -50.01
CA TRP A 224 -0.75 7.32 -50.69
C TRP A 224 -0.36 7.81 -52.09
N SER A 225 0.86 8.31 -52.30
CA SER A 225 1.32 8.81 -53.61
C SER A 225 1.43 7.71 -54.67
N THR A 226 1.81 6.49 -54.28
CA THR A 226 1.86 5.32 -55.17
C THR A 226 0.45 4.81 -55.44
N ALA A 227 -0.38 4.67 -54.40
CA ALA A 227 -1.75 4.19 -54.53
C ALA A 227 -2.63 5.14 -55.36
N LYS A 228 -2.50 6.47 -55.14
CA LYS A 228 -3.18 7.51 -55.95
C LYS A 228 -2.86 7.39 -57.43
N ARG A 229 -1.66 6.96 -57.81
CA ARG A 229 -1.31 6.71 -59.23
C ARG A 229 -2.06 5.52 -59.84
N LEU A 230 -2.44 4.54 -59.02
CA LEU A 230 -3.15 3.34 -59.45
C LEU A 230 -4.65 3.64 -59.62
N PHE A 231 -5.32 4.16 -58.57
CA PHE A 231 -6.77 4.38 -58.61
C PHE A 231 -7.23 5.74 -59.19
N ALA A 232 -6.33 6.66 -59.57
CA ALA A 232 -6.73 7.96 -60.14
C ALA A 232 -7.52 7.88 -61.46
N LYS A 233 -7.50 6.73 -62.14
CA LYS A 233 -8.29 6.48 -63.36
C LYS A 233 -9.70 5.98 -63.08
N GLU A 234 -9.99 5.52 -61.87
CA GLU A 234 -11.24 4.84 -61.55
C GLU A 234 -12.43 5.81 -61.40
N PRO A 235 -13.64 5.40 -61.85
CA PRO A 235 -14.82 6.26 -61.81
C PRO A 235 -15.23 6.58 -60.37
N ILE A 236 -15.05 5.65 -59.42
CA ILE A 236 -15.37 5.84 -58.00
C ILE A 236 -14.51 6.98 -57.42
N TYR A 237 -13.22 7.05 -57.76
CA TYR A 237 -12.34 8.13 -57.31
C TYR A 237 -12.66 9.48 -57.99
N LYS A 238 -12.92 9.44 -59.31
CA LYS A 238 -13.11 10.62 -60.16
C LYS A 238 -14.48 11.29 -60.00
N HIS A 239 -15.54 10.53 -59.79
CA HIS A 239 -16.93 11.03 -59.68
C HIS A 239 -17.41 11.20 -58.24
N SER A 240 -16.60 10.83 -57.25
CA SER A 240 -16.92 11.03 -55.84
C SER A 240 -16.80 12.50 -55.40
N VAL A 241 -17.91 13.04 -54.90
CA VAL A 241 -18.08 14.38 -54.31
C VAL A 241 -17.28 14.55 -52.99
N VAL A 242 -16.76 13.46 -52.44
CA VAL A 242 -16.03 13.45 -51.15
C VAL A 242 -14.63 14.10 -51.27
N SER A 243 -14.22 14.83 -50.23
CA SER A 243 -12.94 15.56 -50.18
C SER A 243 -11.70 14.66 -50.32
N GLU A 244 -10.59 15.19 -50.85
CA GLU A 244 -9.32 14.44 -50.90
C GLU A 244 -8.79 14.09 -49.50
N ARG A 245 -9.08 14.90 -48.48
CA ARG A 245 -8.70 14.63 -47.08
C ARG A 245 -9.38 13.36 -46.56
N THR A 246 -10.69 13.22 -46.79
CA THR A 246 -11.46 12.03 -46.41
C THR A 246 -10.99 10.82 -47.22
N LYS A 247 -10.77 10.96 -48.54
CA LYS A 247 -10.23 9.87 -49.39
C LYS A 247 -8.87 9.36 -48.89
N ARG A 248 -7.98 10.25 -48.45
CA ARG A 248 -6.69 9.89 -47.83
C ARG A 248 -6.86 9.21 -46.48
N ALA A 249 -7.79 9.67 -45.65
CA ALA A 249 -8.07 9.07 -44.34
C ALA A 249 -8.55 7.61 -44.49
N VAL A 250 -9.52 7.36 -45.39
CA VAL A 250 -10.05 6.00 -45.65
C VAL A 250 -8.99 5.07 -46.23
N PHE A 251 -8.10 5.56 -47.09
CA PHE A 251 -6.95 4.75 -47.54
C PHE A 251 -5.98 4.43 -46.41
N GLN A 252 -5.77 5.35 -45.48
CA GLN A 252 -4.90 5.10 -44.33
C GLN A 252 -5.54 4.08 -43.38
N GLU A 253 -6.83 4.23 -43.07
CA GLU A 253 -7.67 3.27 -42.35
C GLU A 253 -7.51 1.86 -42.95
N PHE A 254 -7.72 1.71 -44.27
CA PHE A 254 -7.54 0.45 -44.99
C PHE A 254 -6.09 -0.11 -44.94
N VAL A 255 -5.06 0.74 -45.02
CA VAL A 255 -3.65 0.29 -44.94
C VAL A 255 -3.26 -0.12 -43.52
N ASP A 256 -3.81 0.57 -42.51
CA ASP A 256 -3.61 0.22 -41.11
C ASP A 256 -4.39 -1.07 -40.76
N ASP A 257 -5.58 -1.31 -41.34
CA ASP A 257 -6.29 -2.60 -41.28
C ASP A 257 -5.51 -3.75 -41.96
N LEU A 258 -4.99 -3.53 -43.17
CA LEU A 258 -4.10 -4.52 -43.81
C LEU A 258 -2.85 -4.79 -42.97
N ARG A 259 -2.37 -3.81 -42.19
CA ARG A 259 -1.25 -3.96 -41.27
C ARG A 259 -1.63 -4.75 -40.02
N THR A 260 -2.76 -4.46 -39.38
CA THR A 260 -3.24 -5.22 -38.21
C THR A 260 -3.57 -6.66 -38.58
N GLN A 261 -4.18 -6.91 -39.75
CA GLN A 261 -4.40 -8.26 -40.27
C GLN A 261 -3.09 -8.99 -40.54
N HIS A 262 -2.11 -8.34 -41.19
CA HIS A 262 -0.81 -8.97 -41.48
C HIS A 262 -0.05 -9.33 -40.19
N PHE A 263 0.11 -8.38 -39.26
CA PHE A 263 0.78 -8.66 -37.99
C PHE A 263 -0.01 -9.65 -37.11
N GLY A 264 -1.34 -9.57 -37.09
CA GLY A 264 -2.18 -10.53 -36.39
C GLY A 264 -2.06 -11.95 -36.93
N ASN A 265 -1.88 -12.12 -38.24
CA ASN A 265 -1.62 -13.44 -38.84
C ASN A 265 -0.20 -13.95 -38.51
N VAL A 266 0.81 -13.08 -38.55
CA VAL A 266 2.18 -13.44 -38.09
C VAL A 266 2.16 -13.87 -36.63
N GLU A 267 1.50 -13.10 -35.75
CA GLU A 267 1.41 -13.40 -34.33
C GLU A 267 0.64 -14.69 -34.05
N LYS A 268 -0.49 -14.94 -34.74
CA LYS A 268 -1.21 -16.24 -34.67
C LYS A 268 -0.32 -17.41 -35.06
N THR A 269 0.45 -17.29 -36.15
CA THR A 269 1.38 -18.35 -36.55
C THR A 269 2.53 -18.55 -35.56
N LYS A 270 3.02 -17.47 -34.93
CA LYS A 270 4.01 -17.54 -33.84
C LYS A 270 3.43 -18.22 -32.58
N GLN A 271 2.20 -17.92 -32.21
CA GLN A 271 1.53 -18.52 -31.06
C GLN A 271 1.27 -20.03 -31.27
N GLN A 272 0.79 -20.42 -32.44
CA GLN A 272 0.66 -21.84 -32.83
C GLN A 272 2.01 -22.55 -32.75
N ALA A 273 3.05 -21.94 -33.30
CA ALA A 273 4.41 -22.47 -33.25
C ALA A 273 4.98 -22.57 -31.82
N ILE A 274 4.64 -21.66 -30.92
CA ILE A 274 5.00 -21.74 -29.50
C ILE A 274 4.31 -22.92 -28.79
N VAL A 275 3.03 -23.17 -29.09
CA VAL A 275 2.29 -24.33 -28.55
C VAL A 275 2.90 -25.64 -29.06
N GLU A 276 3.12 -25.76 -30.37
CA GLU A 276 3.78 -26.94 -30.97
C GLU A 276 5.20 -27.15 -30.45
N LEU A 277 5.93 -26.07 -30.15
CA LEU A 277 7.26 -26.15 -29.54
C LEU A 277 7.17 -26.66 -28.09
N LYS A 278 6.19 -26.18 -27.31
CA LYS A 278 5.95 -26.63 -25.95
C LYS A 278 5.61 -28.13 -25.92
N ASP A 279 4.79 -28.59 -26.85
CA ASP A 279 4.42 -30.00 -26.99
C ASP A 279 5.65 -30.83 -27.43
N TYR A 280 6.46 -30.32 -28.36
CA TYR A 280 7.72 -30.95 -28.76
C TYR A 280 8.72 -31.07 -27.61
N LEU A 281 8.92 -30.01 -26.84
CA LEU A 281 9.80 -29.98 -25.67
C LEU A 281 9.29 -30.90 -24.55
N SER A 282 7.98 -30.97 -24.31
CA SER A 282 7.41 -31.92 -23.33
C SER A 282 7.50 -33.37 -23.78
N GLY A 283 7.49 -33.64 -25.09
CA GLY A 283 7.79 -34.97 -25.65
C GLY A 283 9.28 -35.37 -25.61
N ILE A 284 10.20 -34.41 -25.51
CA ILE A 284 11.65 -34.65 -25.33
C ILE A 284 12.02 -34.76 -23.84
N ILE A 285 11.30 -34.05 -22.97
CA ILE A 285 11.48 -34.05 -21.52
C ILE A 285 10.24 -34.71 -20.86
N PRO A 286 10.02 -36.03 -21.07
CA PRO A 286 8.85 -36.72 -20.50
C PRO A 286 8.94 -36.84 -18.97
N ASP A 287 10.16 -36.99 -18.42
CA ASP A 287 10.38 -37.31 -17.02
C ASP A 287 10.87 -36.10 -16.20
N LYS A 288 10.15 -35.83 -15.10
CA LYS A 288 10.40 -34.72 -14.15
C LYS A 288 11.81 -34.67 -13.56
N GLU A 289 12.58 -35.74 -13.65
CA GLU A 289 13.81 -35.95 -12.86
C GLU A 289 15.09 -35.52 -13.59
N HIS A 290 15.04 -35.31 -14.92
CA HIS A 290 16.21 -34.96 -15.73
C HIS A 290 15.93 -33.71 -16.58
N LEU A 291 16.05 -32.55 -15.94
CA LEU A 291 16.14 -31.26 -16.65
C LEU A 291 17.43 -31.24 -17.49
N ILE A 292 17.30 -31.55 -18.79
CA ILE A 292 18.37 -31.53 -19.77
C ILE A 292 18.93 -30.11 -19.86
N SER A 293 20.24 -29.93 -19.65
CA SER A 293 20.84 -28.59 -19.66
C SER A 293 20.69 -27.92 -21.04
N TRP A 294 20.47 -26.60 -21.08
CA TRP A 294 20.23 -25.88 -22.33
C TRP A 294 21.26 -26.16 -23.45
N PRO A 295 22.59 -26.27 -23.20
CA PRO A 295 23.56 -26.62 -24.24
C PRO A 295 23.41 -28.05 -24.77
N GLU A 296 22.92 -28.98 -23.94
CA GLU A 296 22.66 -30.35 -24.37
C GLU A 296 21.40 -30.36 -25.25
N LEU A 297 20.29 -29.77 -24.78
CA LEU A 297 19.04 -29.59 -25.53
C LEU A 297 19.28 -28.87 -26.88
N SER A 298 20.08 -27.80 -26.90
CA SER A 298 20.36 -27.02 -28.11
C SER A 298 21.18 -27.79 -29.14
N ASN A 299 22.06 -28.68 -28.66
CA ASN A 299 22.99 -29.42 -29.51
C ASN A 299 22.47 -30.81 -29.91
N SER A 300 21.57 -31.44 -29.14
CA SER A 300 21.04 -32.77 -29.45
C SER A 300 19.67 -32.74 -30.14
N HIS A 301 18.81 -31.76 -29.83
CA HIS A 301 17.39 -31.83 -30.15
C HIS A 301 16.78 -30.58 -30.79
N LEU A 302 17.50 -29.46 -30.89
CA LEU A 302 17.00 -28.23 -31.51
C LEU A 302 17.74 -27.85 -32.81
N PHE A 303 17.14 -26.94 -33.56
CA PHE A 303 17.70 -26.29 -34.74
C PHE A 303 18.12 -27.27 -35.84
N GLU A 304 19.42 -27.38 -36.14
CA GLU A 304 19.95 -28.06 -37.32
C GLU A 304 20.04 -29.59 -37.15
N ASN A 305 20.03 -30.07 -35.90
CA ASN A 305 20.27 -31.48 -35.58
C ASN A 305 18.98 -32.32 -35.46
N SER A 306 17.79 -31.72 -35.51
CA SER A 306 16.52 -32.44 -35.48
C SER A 306 15.66 -32.16 -36.72
N THR A 307 15.49 -33.20 -37.55
CA THR A 307 14.64 -33.14 -38.76
C THR A 307 13.22 -32.67 -38.47
N ARG A 308 12.66 -33.06 -37.32
CA ARG A 308 11.33 -32.63 -36.85
C ARG A 308 11.22 -31.12 -36.63
N PHE A 309 12.28 -30.47 -36.14
CA PHE A 309 12.29 -29.02 -35.93
C PHE A 309 12.39 -28.29 -37.28
N THR A 310 13.29 -28.71 -38.17
CA THR A 310 13.47 -28.10 -39.49
C THR A 310 12.28 -28.31 -40.44
N SER A 311 11.57 -29.45 -40.33
CA SER A 311 10.41 -29.76 -41.17
C SER A 311 9.17 -28.91 -40.87
N ASN A 312 9.06 -28.31 -39.68
CA ASN A 312 7.89 -27.52 -39.34
C ASN A 312 8.01 -26.08 -39.87
N LYS A 313 7.08 -25.68 -40.74
CA LYS A 313 6.97 -24.32 -41.27
C LYS A 313 6.73 -23.28 -40.17
N HIS A 314 6.06 -23.68 -39.09
CA HIS A 314 5.77 -22.82 -37.94
C HIS A 314 7.02 -22.49 -37.11
N PHE A 315 7.98 -23.43 -36.96
CA PHE A 315 9.22 -23.13 -36.23
C PHE A 315 10.19 -22.20 -36.98
N GLN A 316 9.98 -21.98 -38.30
CA GLN A 316 10.77 -21.01 -39.08
C GLN A 316 10.46 -19.54 -38.74
N THR A 317 9.32 -19.26 -38.09
CA THR A 317 8.98 -17.89 -37.64
C THR A 317 9.48 -17.58 -36.22
N LEU A 318 9.95 -18.57 -35.47
CA LEU A 318 10.52 -18.36 -34.13
C LEU A 318 11.96 -17.87 -34.19
N SER A 319 12.28 -16.89 -33.34
CA SER A 319 13.66 -16.58 -32.99
C SER A 319 14.25 -17.67 -32.09
N ARG A 320 15.58 -17.84 -32.16
CA ARG A 320 16.34 -18.64 -31.15
C ARG A 320 16.06 -18.15 -29.72
N TYR A 321 15.77 -16.86 -29.55
CA TYR A 321 15.35 -16.27 -28.28
C TYR A 321 13.97 -16.78 -27.82
N ASP A 322 12.99 -16.86 -28.72
CA ASP A 322 11.64 -17.36 -28.37
C ASP A 322 11.72 -18.81 -27.89
N VAL A 323 12.55 -19.64 -28.56
CA VAL A 323 12.79 -21.04 -28.17
C VAL A 323 13.40 -21.14 -26.76
N LEU A 324 14.42 -20.31 -26.46
CA LEU A 324 15.02 -20.25 -25.13
C LEU A 324 14.02 -19.80 -24.07
N GLN A 325 13.20 -18.78 -24.36
CA GLN A 325 12.21 -18.29 -23.42
C GLN A 325 11.14 -19.36 -23.12
N GLN A 326 10.69 -20.14 -24.11
CA GLN A 326 9.79 -21.26 -23.87
C GLN A 326 10.44 -22.39 -23.06
N TYR A 327 11.73 -22.67 -23.28
CA TYR A 327 12.47 -23.61 -22.43
C TYR A 327 12.55 -23.12 -20.98
N VAL A 328 12.92 -21.86 -20.72
CA VAL A 328 12.95 -21.29 -19.37
C VAL A 328 11.57 -21.35 -18.70
N ASN A 329 10.51 -20.97 -19.41
CA ASN A 329 9.12 -21.07 -18.91
C ASN A 329 8.73 -22.51 -18.55
N LEU A 330 9.20 -23.51 -19.30
CA LEU A 330 8.98 -24.92 -18.97
C LEU A 330 9.74 -25.33 -17.70
N VAL A 331 11.02 -24.97 -17.59
CA VAL A 331 11.83 -25.20 -16.37
C VAL A 331 11.17 -24.55 -15.14
N ASP A 332 10.65 -23.33 -15.26
CA ASP A 332 9.94 -22.64 -14.19
C ASP A 332 8.60 -23.29 -13.82
N MET A 333 7.88 -23.88 -14.78
CA MET A 333 6.70 -24.68 -14.45
C MET A 333 7.07 -26.00 -13.76
N PHE A 334 8.16 -26.65 -14.17
CA PHE A 334 8.64 -27.87 -13.50
C PHE A 334 9.17 -27.58 -12.10
N SER A 335 9.89 -26.47 -11.89
CA SER A 335 10.39 -26.06 -10.57
C SER A 335 9.24 -25.72 -9.62
N LYS A 336 8.24 -24.96 -10.08
CA LYS A 336 7.00 -24.68 -9.32
C LYS A 336 6.26 -25.96 -8.93
N LYS A 337 6.08 -26.88 -9.88
CA LYS A 337 5.44 -28.17 -9.60
C LYS A 337 6.23 -29.02 -8.61
N LEU A 338 7.56 -28.99 -8.67
CA LEU A 338 8.42 -29.67 -7.69
C LEU A 338 8.30 -29.02 -6.30
N THR A 339 8.24 -27.69 -6.21
CA THR A 339 8.01 -27.01 -4.93
C THR A 339 6.63 -27.30 -4.36
N GLU A 340 5.58 -27.35 -5.18
CA GLU A 340 4.23 -27.76 -4.78
C GLU A 340 4.19 -29.21 -4.29
N ASP A 341 4.80 -30.15 -5.03
CA ASP A 341 4.91 -31.57 -4.63
C ASP A 341 5.64 -31.70 -3.27
N VAL A 342 6.71 -30.91 -3.05
CA VAL A 342 7.47 -30.85 -1.78
C VAL A 342 6.66 -30.20 -0.65
N GLU A 343 5.89 -29.15 -0.91
CA GLU A 343 5.03 -28.49 0.07
C GLU A 343 3.86 -29.38 0.50
N GLN A 344 3.24 -30.11 -0.44
CA GLN A 344 2.22 -31.11 -0.12
C GLN A 344 2.80 -32.23 0.76
N ALA A 345 3.99 -32.76 0.43
CA ALA A 345 4.67 -33.75 1.25
C ALA A 345 4.98 -33.21 2.67
N LYS A 346 5.47 -31.95 2.78
CA LYS A 346 5.68 -31.26 4.07
C LYS A 346 4.36 -31.09 4.84
N ALA A 347 3.26 -30.73 4.20
CA ALA A 347 1.96 -30.52 4.84
C ALA A 347 1.36 -31.82 5.42
N VAL A 348 1.46 -32.93 4.69
CA VAL A 348 1.08 -34.26 5.19
C VAL A 348 1.93 -34.61 6.42
N ASN A 349 3.26 -34.47 6.31
CA ASN A 349 4.18 -34.75 7.40
C ASN A 349 3.94 -33.84 8.62
N TYR A 350 3.65 -32.55 8.43
CA TYR A 350 3.43 -31.56 9.50
C TYR A 350 2.37 -32.00 10.51
N THR A 351 1.24 -32.56 10.05
CA THR A 351 0.19 -33.04 10.97
C THR A 351 0.67 -34.24 11.80
N SER A 352 1.51 -35.09 11.21
CA SER A 352 2.10 -36.25 11.88
C SER A 352 3.20 -35.83 12.86
N ASP A 353 3.98 -34.81 12.50
CA ASP A 353 5.10 -34.26 13.25
C ASP A 353 4.63 -33.44 14.45
N ARG A 354 3.52 -32.69 14.29
CA ARG A 354 2.81 -32.07 15.43
C ARG A 354 2.33 -33.15 16.41
N LYS A 355 1.62 -34.19 15.94
CA LYS A 355 1.14 -35.28 16.79
C LYS A 355 2.28 -36.02 17.52
N ALA A 356 3.45 -36.17 16.89
CA ALA A 356 4.63 -36.75 17.52
C ALA A 356 5.22 -35.83 18.61
N ARG A 357 5.36 -34.53 18.32
CA ARG A 357 5.82 -33.52 19.30
C ARG A 357 4.88 -33.41 20.50
N ASP A 358 3.57 -33.41 20.28
CA ASP A 358 2.58 -33.33 21.36
C ASP A 358 2.59 -34.61 22.25
N ARG A 359 2.79 -35.80 21.66
CA ARG A 359 3.03 -37.05 22.42
C ARG A 359 4.34 -37.02 23.22
N PHE A 360 5.38 -36.36 22.71
CA PHE A 360 6.63 -36.21 23.43
C PHE A 360 6.53 -35.20 24.58
N ARG A 361 5.80 -34.08 24.39
CA ARG A 361 5.43 -33.17 25.48
C ARG A 361 4.66 -33.88 26.59
N GLN A 362 3.71 -34.75 26.24
CA GLN A 362 3.01 -35.59 27.22
C GLN A 362 3.98 -36.51 27.99
N LEU A 363 4.97 -37.11 27.32
CA LEU A 363 6.00 -37.90 27.99
C LEU A 363 6.86 -37.04 28.94
N LEU A 364 7.25 -35.83 28.56
CA LEU A 364 7.97 -34.91 29.46
C LEU A 364 7.09 -34.49 30.65
N ALA A 365 5.80 -34.28 30.44
CA ALA A 365 4.83 -33.99 31.50
C ALA A 365 4.63 -35.18 32.47
N ASP A 366 4.71 -36.43 31.97
CA ASP A 366 4.71 -37.63 32.83
C ASP A 366 5.98 -37.67 33.73
N HIS A 367 7.13 -37.19 33.23
CA HIS A 367 8.42 -37.10 33.94
C HIS A 367 8.66 -35.73 34.63
N ASN A 368 7.64 -34.89 34.78
CA ASN A 368 7.72 -33.52 35.29
C ASN A 368 8.29 -33.39 36.71
N LYS A 369 8.26 -34.47 37.51
CA LYS A 369 8.90 -34.54 38.85
C LYS A 369 10.40 -34.82 38.80
N GLU A 370 10.90 -35.36 37.70
CA GLU A 370 12.32 -35.63 37.48
C GLU A 370 13.01 -34.41 36.84
N ILE A 371 12.34 -33.73 35.92
CA ILE A 371 12.81 -32.50 35.24
C ILE A 371 12.82 -31.31 36.23
N ARG A 372 14.00 -30.74 36.48
CA ARG A 372 14.18 -29.52 37.31
C ARG A 372 15.00 -28.47 36.56
N CYS A 373 15.06 -27.26 37.12
CA CYS A 373 15.86 -26.14 36.60
C CYS A 373 17.35 -26.46 36.37
N THR A 374 17.87 -27.53 36.97
CA THR A 374 19.28 -27.93 36.94
C THR A 374 19.53 -29.28 36.28
N THR A 375 18.49 -29.98 35.78
CA THR A 375 18.68 -31.28 35.11
C THR A 375 19.20 -31.10 33.71
N LYS A 376 20.18 -31.91 33.33
CA LYS A 376 20.69 -31.98 31.96
C LYS A 376 19.92 -33.03 31.18
N TRP A 377 19.95 -32.91 29.86
CA TRP A 377 19.39 -33.92 28.96
C TRP A 377 20.02 -35.31 29.18
N GLU A 378 21.32 -35.35 29.50
CA GLU A 378 22.07 -36.58 29.80
C GLU A 378 21.50 -37.37 30.99
N ASP A 379 20.92 -36.70 31.99
CA ASP A 379 20.39 -37.33 33.19
C ASP A 379 19.07 -38.08 32.92
N ILE A 380 18.30 -37.60 31.93
CA ILE A 380 16.91 -38.00 31.66
C ILE A 380 16.82 -38.87 30.39
N TYR A 381 17.74 -38.70 29.44
CA TYR A 381 17.83 -39.50 28.23
C TYR A 381 17.82 -41.03 28.46
N PRO A 382 18.46 -41.61 29.51
CA PRO A 382 18.40 -43.04 29.79
C PRO A 382 16.97 -43.56 30.04
N SER A 383 16.15 -42.79 30.75
CA SER A 383 14.74 -43.12 31.04
C SER A 383 13.87 -43.02 29.79
N ILE A 384 14.13 -42.01 28.95
CA ILE A 384 13.30 -41.68 27.77
C ILE A 384 13.63 -42.54 26.54
N LYS A 385 14.88 -42.98 26.37
CA LYS A 385 15.38 -43.68 25.16
C LYS A 385 14.58 -44.94 24.77
N SER A 386 13.99 -45.64 25.74
CA SER A 386 13.24 -46.87 25.52
C SER A 386 11.84 -46.62 24.94
N ASP A 387 11.23 -45.46 25.18
CA ASP A 387 9.83 -45.17 24.87
C ASP A 387 9.54 -45.06 23.36
N LEU A 388 8.39 -45.59 22.95
CA LEU A 388 7.83 -45.47 21.60
C LEU A 388 7.49 -44.02 21.23
N ARG A 389 7.08 -43.18 22.20
CA ARG A 389 6.78 -41.75 21.99
C ARG A 389 8.04 -40.99 21.59
N PHE A 390 9.17 -41.25 22.25
CA PHE A 390 10.47 -40.66 21.89
C PHE A 390 10.96 -41.17 20.53
N LYS A 391 10.95 -42.50 20.31
CA LYS A 391 11.31 -43.10 19.00
C LYS A 391 10.46 -42.56 17.85
N SER A 392 9.18 -42.28 18.11
CA SER A 392 8.28 -41.68 17.11
C SER A 392 8.63 -40.25 16.74
N LEU A 393 9.38 -39.51 17.56
CA LEU A 393 9.81 -38.13 17.27
C LEU A 393 11.11 -38.07 16.45
N LEU A 394 11.96 -39.11 16.52
CA LEU A 394 13.24 -39.16 15.81
C LEU A 394 13.04 -39.10 14.28
N GLY A 395 13.81 -38.25 13.61
CA GLY A 395 13.77 -38.08 12.16
C GLY A 395 12.61 -37.24 11.61
N ARG A 396 11.81 -36.62 12.48
CA ARG A 396 10.72 -35.70 12.10
C ARG A 396 11.19 -34.25 11.96
N SER A 397 10.39 -33.43 11.29
CA SER A 397 10.68 -32.01 11.08
C SER A 397 10.14 -31.10 12.20
N GLY A 398 10.87 -30.02 12.50
CA GLY A 398 10.54 -29.05 13.55
C GLY A 398 11.40 -29.20 14.81
N SER A 399 10.86 -28.74 15.95
CA SER A 399 11.53 -28.78 17.26
C SER A 399 12.03 -30.18 17.60
N SER A 400 13.32 -30.28 17.91
CA SER A 400 13.98 -31.50 18.37
C SER A 400 13.43 -31.95 19.74
N ALA A 401 13.69 -33.22 20.08
CA ALA A 401 13.43 -33.72 21.43
C ALA A 401 14.24 -32.95 22.49
N LEU A 402 15.42 -32.44 22.13
CA LEU A 402 16.22 -31.57 22.99
C LEU A 402 15.54 -30.21 23.19
N ASP A 403 15.08 -29.57 22.11
CA ASP A 403 14.42 -28.25 22.18
C ASP A 403 13.19 -28.31 23.08
N LEU A 404 12.33 -29.31 22.88
CA LEU A 404 11.12 -29.52 23.69
C LEU A 404 11.43 -29.81 25.18
N PHE A 405 12.62 -30.33 25.48
CA PHE A 405 13.10 -30.49 26.85
C PHE A 405 13.65 -29.18 27.42
N LEU A 406 14.39 -28.41 26.63
CA LEU A 406 14.89 -27.09 27.03
C LEU A 406 13.74 -26.12 27.31
N ASP A 407 12.68 -26.12 26.48
CA ASP A 407 11.42 -25.41 26.73
C ASP A 407 10.86 -25.74 28.14
N GLN A 408 10.83 -27.03 28.48
CA GLN A 408 10.30 -27.52 29.75
C GLN A 408 11.18 -27.15 30.95
N VAL A 409 12.51 -27.15 30.79
CA VAL A 409 13.48 -26.71 31.81
C VAL A 409 13.43 -25.19 32.00
N GLU A 410 13.23 -24.42 30.93
CA GLU A 410 13.07 -22.96 30.98
C GLU A 410 11.76 -22.57 31.68
N GLU A 411 10.64 -23.23 31.40
CA GLU A 411 9.38 -23.04 32.14
C GLU A 411 9.59 -23.25 33.65
N LYS A 412 10.31 -24.31 34.04
CA LYS A 412 10.69 -24.55 35.45
C LYS A 412 11.59 -23.46 36.01
N ALA A 413 12.56 -22.98 35.23
CA ALA A 413 13.45 -21.89 35.63
C ALA A 413 12.70 -20.57 35.84
N LEU A 414 11.67 -20.29 35.05
CA LEU A 414 10.78 -19.13 35.21
C LEU A 414 9.92 -19.25 36.48
N ILE A 415 9.31 -20.41 36.73
CA ILE A 415 8.55 -20.69 37.97
C ILE A 415 9.47 -20.50 39.20
N MET A 416 10.69 -21.05 39.15
CA MET A 416 11.70 -20.90 40.20
C MET A 416 12.13 -19.44 40.40
N LYS A 417 12.21 -18.64 39.33
CA LYS A 417 12.49 -17.19 39.41
C LYS A 417 11.32 -16.41 40.05
N ALA A 418 10.08 -16.80 39.77
CA ALA A 418 8.91 -16.25 40.43
C ALA A 418 8.91 -16.60 41.94
N GLN A 419 9.19 -17.86 42.28
CA GLN A 419 9.38 -18.32 43.67
C GLN A 419 10.52 -17.57 44.37
N GLN A 420 11.62 -17.26 43.68
CA GLN A 420 12.72 -16.41 44.19
C GLN A 420 12.26 -14.98 44.47
N SER A 421 11.42 -14.38 43.61
CA SER A 421 10.85 -13.06 43.91
C SER A 421 9.92 -13.08 45.12
N ILE A 422 9.07 -14.10 45.27
CA ILE A 422 8.18 -14.29 46.43
C ILE A 422 9.01 -14.48 47.71
N ALA A 423 10.03 -15.33 47.68
CA ALA A 423 10.93 -15.52 48.82
C ALA A 423 11.68 -14.23 49.20
N ASN A 424 12.16 -13.46 48.22
CA ASN A 424 12.75 -12.14 48.48
C ASN A 424 11.76 -11.17 49.16
N GLN A 425 10.48 -11.13 48.76
CA GLN A 425 9.46 -10.32 49.43
C GLN A 425 9.20 -10.79 50.88
N ILE A 426 9.06 -12.10 51.09
CA ILE A 426 8.91 -12.69 52.44
C ILE A 426 10.08 -12.32 53.35
N LEU A 427 11.31 -12.26 52.82
CA LEU A 427 12.50 -11.86 53.60
C LEU A 427 12.52 -10.36 53.94
N ILE A 428 11.93 -9.52 53.08
CA ILE A 428 11.74 -8.08 53.34
C ILE A 428 10.65 -7.89 54.41
N ASP A 429 9.48 -8.53 54.23
CA ASP A 429 8.34 -8.43 55.15
C ASP A 429 8.68 -8.90 56.57
N ASN A 430 9.49 -9.95 56.70
CA ASN A 430 9.96 -10.47 57.99
C ASN A 430 11.25 -9.77 58.49
N SER A 431 11.77 -8.77 57.76
CA SER A 431 13.02 -8.04 58.10
C SER A 431 14.19 -8.96 58.45
N TYR A 432 14.46 -9.94 57.59
CA TYR A 432 15.41 -11.02 57.88
C TYR A 432 16.86 -10.52 58.04
N GLU A 433 17.43 -10.73 59.23
CA GLU A 433 18.84 -10.47 59.52
C GLU A 433 19.74 -11.58 58.97
N TRP A 434 20.68 -11.22 58.09
CA TRP A 434 21.64 -12.14 57.49
C TRP A 434 22.87 -12.29 58.37
N ASP A 435 23.15 -13.52 58.83
CA ASP A 435 24.41 -13.83 59.52
C ASP A 435 25.62 -13.80 58.55
N ALA A 436 26.83 -13.75 59.12
CA ALA A 436 28.07 -13.93 58.35
C ALA A 436 28.22 -15.34 57.78
N ASP A 437 27.75 -16.37 58.49
CA ASP A 437 27.92 -17.77 58.12
C ASP A 437 26.82 -18.26 57.15
N PRO A 438 27.17 -18.83 55.98
CA PRO A 438 26.18 -19.26 55.00
C PRO A 438 25.34 -20.46 55.50
N GLU A 439 25.92 -21.38 56.27
CA GLU A 439 25.22 -22.58 56.74
C GLU A 439 24.09 -22.25 57.74
N VAL A 440 24.35 -21.33 58.68
CA VAL A 440 23.35 -20.83 59.63
C VAL A 440 22.19 -20.17 58.88
N ASN A 441 22.51 -19.35 57.87
CA ASN A 441 21.50 -18.76 56.99
C ASN A 441 20.71 -19.84 56.23
N THR A 442 21.32 -20.89 55.67
CA THR A 442 20.55 -21.96 54.98
C THR A 442 19.55 -22.64 55.90
N SER A 443 19.89 -22.85 57.17
CA SER A 443 19.00 -23.49 58.15
C SER A 443 17.84 -22.58 58.53
N LYS A 444 18.13 -21.32 58.92
CA LYS A 444 17.12 -20.30 59.24
C LYS A 444 16.18 -20.03 58.06
N LEU A 445 16.71 -19.92 56.84
CA LEU A 445 15.92 -19.76 55.61
C LEU A 445 15.05 -21.00 55.31
N THR A 446 15.55 -22.21 55.55
CA THR A 446 14.75 -23.44 55.36
C THR A 446 13.58 -23.46 56.33
N GLU A 447 13.80 -23.15 57.60
CA GLU A 447 12.74 -23.08 58.62
C GLU A 447 11.69 -22.01 58.27
N LEU A 448 12.13 -20.77 58.00
CA LEU A 448 11.24 -19.67 57.63
C LEU A 448 10.43 -19.97 56.36
N LEU A 449 11.08 -20.38 55.26
CA LEU A 449 10.39 -20.65 53.99
C LEU A 449 9.47 -21.87 54.09
N SER A 450 9.79 -22.87 54.93
CA SER A 450 8.91 -24.02 55.16
C SER A 450 7.67 -23.70 56.00
N SER A 451 7.71 -22.63 56.80
CA SER A 451 6.58 -22.19 57.63
C SER A 451 5.52 -21.40 56.86
N GLN A 452 5.84 -20.91 55.66
CA GLN A 452 4.97 -20.02 54.88
C GLN A 452 4.04 -20.79 53.95
N SER A 453 2.74 -20.50 54.05
CA SER A 453 1.68 -21.20 53.31
C SER A 453 1.81 -21.10 51.79
N GLN A 454 2.42 -20.02 51.30
CA GLN A 454 2.63 -19.73 49.88
C GLN A 454 3.71 -20.61 49.20
N LEU A 455 4.52 -21.34 49.98
CA LEU A 455 5.63 -22.17 49.48
C LEU A 455 5.44 -23.67 49.78
N LEU A 456 4.29 -24.07 50.33
CA LEU A 456 3.99 -25.45 50.73
C LEU A 456 3.94 -26.47 49.56
N GLU A 457 3.72 -26.02 48.32
CA GLU A 457 3.71 -26.88 47.14
C GLU A 457 5.11 -27.15 46.54
N ILE A 458 6.17 -26.53 47.08
CA ILE A 458 7.54 -26.65 46.55
C ILE A 458 8.22 -27.92 47.08
N ASP A 459 8.83 -28.72 46.19
CA ASP A 459 9.61 -29.89 46.61
C ASP A 459 10.81 -29.46 47.47
N LYS A 460 11.18 -30.29 48.44
CA LYS A 460 12.29 -30.02 49.37
C LYS A 460 13.62 -29.79 48.65
N LYS A 461 13.81 -30.39 47.47
CA LYS A 461 14.99 -30.19 46.61
C LYS A 461 14.97 -28.84 45.90
N ASP A 462 13.78 -28.38 45.50
CA ASP A 462 13.60 -27.07 44.87
C ASP A 462 13.77 -25.94 45.88
N LEU A 463 13.36 -26.13 47.15
CA LEU A 463 13.69 -25.19 48.25
C LEU A 463 15.20 -25.04 48.47
N VAL A 464 15.99 -26.12 48.41
CA VAL A 464 17.46 -26.04 48.52
C VAL A 464 18.06 -25.28 47.32
N ILE A 465 17.54 -25.50 46.11
CA ILE A 465 17.97 -24.75 44.91
C ILE A 465 17.59 -23.27 45.04
N LEU A 466 16.40 -22.96 45.55
CA LEU A 466 15.93 -21.61 45.82
C LEU A 466 16.84 -20.88 46.82
N ILE A 467 17.15 -21.51 47.95
CA ILE A 467 18.04 -20.95 48.99
C ILE A 467 19.45 -20.70 48.44
N SER A 468 20.01 -21.63 47.67
CA SER A 468 21.33 -21.42 47.05
C SER A 468 21.33 -20.28 46.02
N LYS A 469 20.24 -20.06 45.28
CA LYS A 469 20.06 -18.90 44.40
C LYS A 469 19.92 -17.58 45.17
N LEU A 470 19.21 -17.57 46.30
CA LEU A 470 19.07 -16.39 47.16
C LEU A 470 20.41 -15.97 47.76
N LEU A 471 21.21 -16.93 48.25
CA LEU A 471 22.57 -16.66 48.71
C LEU A 471 23.47 -16.12 47.60
N ALA A 472 23.45 -16.75 46.41
CA ALA A 472 24.20 -16.27 45.26
C ALA A 472 23.77 -14.86 44.80
N GLU A 473 22.47 -14.54 44.85
CA GLU A 473 21.95 -13.20 44.54
C GLU A 473 22.43 -12.17 45.57
N ARG A 474 22.44 -12.52 46.88
CA ARG A 474 22.96 -11.68 47.95
C ARG A 474 24.45 -11.38 47.76
N ASP A 475 25.26 -12.42 47.54
CA ASP A 475 26.71 -12.26 47.37
C ASP A 475 27.03 -11.49 46.09
N GLN A 476 26.24 -11.65 45.03
CA GLN A 476 26.35 -10.83 43.83
C GLN A 476 25.94 -9.36 44.07
N LYS A 477 24.91 -9.09 44.89
CA LYS A 477 24.54 -7.71 45.29
C LYS A 477 25.65 -7.05 46.10
N LEU A 478 26.23 -7.75 47.09
CA LEU A 478 27.37 -7.27 47.87
C LEU A 478 28.60 -7.01 46.98
N ALA A 479 28.93 -7.92 46.07
CA ALA A 479 30.02 -7.72 45.12
C ALA A 479 29.82 -6.49 44.22
N ARG A 480 28.59 -6.26 43.71
CA ARG A 480 28.27 -5.04 42.94
C ARG A 480 28.37 -3.77 43.79
N GLN A 481 27.93 -3.80 45.06
CA GLN A 481 28.05 -2.66 45.97
C GLN A 481 29.53 -2.30 46.19
N LEU A 482 30.36 -3.30 46.52
CA LEU A 482 31.81 -3.12 46.68
C LEU A 482 32.48 -2.62 45.39
N GLU A 483 32.07 -3.10 44.21
CA GLU A 483 32.60 -2.59 42.94
C GLU A 483 32.19 -1.14 42.68
N MET A 484 30.94 -0.76 43.00
CA MET A 484 30.46 0.62 42.86
C MET A 484 31.16 1.56 43.85
N GLU A 485 31.36 1.13 45.09
CA GLU A 485 32.16 1.86 46.09
C GLU A 485 33.62 2.00 45.65
N HIS A 486 34.21 0.95 45.07
CA HIS A 486 35.56 1.01 44.52
C HIS A 486 35.66 2.00 43.34
N ARG A 487 34.72 1.94 42.39
CA ARG A 487 34.65 2.89 41.25
C ARG A 487 34.46 4.34 41.73
N LEU A 488 33.59 4.57 42.72
CA LEU A 488 33.39 5.88 43.33
C LEU A 488 34.65 6.37 44.07
N SER A 489 35.33 5.45 44.78
CA SER A 489 36.63 5.72 45.40
C SER A 489 37.67 6.12 44.35
N GLU A 490 37.80 5.39 43.23
CA GLU A 490 38.70 5.75 42.13
C GLU A 490 38.35 7.09 41.49
N GLN A 491 37.06 7.42 41.31
CA GLN A 491 36.65 8.74 40.84
C GLN A 491 37.08 9.84 41.82
N ARG A 492 36.84 9.68 43.13
CA ARG A 492 37.32 10.62 44.17
C ARG A 492 38.84 10.78 44.14
N LYS A 493 39.60 9.69 43.98
CA LYS A 493 41.07 9.70 43.84
C LYS A 493 41.52 10.41 42.56
N ASN A 494 40.76 10.31 41.46
CA ASN A 494 41.04 11.03 40.21
C ASN A 494 40.74 12.53 40.32
N TYR A 495 39.63 12.92 40.94
CA TYR A 495 39.36 14.33 41.27
C TYR A 495 40.45 14.91 42.17
N PHE A 496 40.94 14.14 43.16
CA PHE A 496 42.10 14.53 43.97
C PHE A 496 43.36 14.77 43.13
N ASN A 497 43.68 13.87 42.20
CA ASN A 497 44.83 14.03 41.30
C ASN A 497 44.68 15.26 40.38
N LEU A 498 43.46 15.59 39.95
CA LEU A 498 43.15 16.81 39.20
C LEU A 498 43.30 18.08 40.07
N LEU A 499 42.91 18.04 41.35
CA LEU A 499 43.19 19.11 42.31
C LEU A 499 44.71 19.31 42.46
N LEU A 500 45.45 18.22 42.67
CA LEU A 500 46.91 18.24 42.79
C LEU A 500 47.57 18.86 41.55
N GLN A 501 47.12 18.47 40.34
CA GLN A 501 47.55 19.11 39.09
C GLN A 501 47.23 20.61 39.07
N ARG A 502 46.01 21.01 39.39
CA ARG A 502 45.57 22.41 39.36
C ARG A 502 46.33 23.30 40.33
N VAL A 503 46.49 22.86 41.58
CA VAL A 503 47.15 23.62 42.65
C VAL A 503 48.66 23.66 42.43
N PHE A 504 49.31 22.52 42.19
CA PHE A 504 50.78 22.46 42.13
C PHE A 504 51.39 22.69 40.75
N SER A 505 50.65 22.50 39.64
CA SER A 505 51.13 22.92 38.31
C SER A 505 51.09 24.43 38.11
N SER A 506 50.27 25.17 38.87
CA SER A 506 50.25 26.64 38.83
C SER A 506 51.28 27.25 39.79
N ALA A 507 51.54 26.63 40.94
CA ALA A 507 52.55 27.06 41.91
C ALA A 507 54.00 26.68 41.54
N GLY A 508 54.22 25.75 40.60
CA GLY A 508 55.54 25.42 40.04
C GLY A 508 56.50 24.65 40.97
N ALA A 509 56.13 24.41 42.22
CA ALA A 509 56.90 23.63 43.19
C ALA A 509 55.98 22.66 43.95
N LYS A 510 56.32 21.36 43.95
CA LYS A 510 55.74 20.38 44.86
C LYS A 510 56.33 20.63 46.26
N PRO A 511 55.52 20.91 47.30
CA PRO A 511 56.03 21.04 48.67
C PRO A 511 56.60 19.69 49.14
N LYS A 512 57.61 19.73 50.00
CA LYS A 512 58.38 18.53 50.37
C LYS A 512 57.66 17.62 51.38
N THR A 513 56.65 18.16 52.06
CA THR A 513 55.92 17.48 53.14
C THR A 513 54.42 17.57 52.87
N PHE A 514 53.71 16.45 53.05
CA PHE A 514 52.25 16.39 52.89
C PHE A 514 51.52 17.39 53.81
N ASP A 515 52.07 17.72 54.97
CA ASP A 515 51.43 18.63 55.94
C ASP A 515 51.43 20.10 55.48
N GLU A 516 52.39 20.51 54.64
CA GLU A 516 52.38 21.83 53.99
C GLU A 516 51.33 21.89 52.87
N ALA A 517 51.20 20.79 52.10
CA ALA A 517 50.15 20.64 51.09
C ALA A 517 48.75 20.62 51.74
N ARG A 518 48.59 19.92 52.87
CA ARG A 518 47.34 19.83 53.64
C ARG A 518 46.78 21.20 53.98
N GLY A 519 47.63 22.15 54.37
CA GLY A 519 47.22 23.52 54.68
C GLY A 519 46.70 24.31 53.47
N GLN A 520 47.11 23.97 52.25
CA GLN A 520 46.66 24.61 51.00
C GLN A 520 45.48 23.87 50.33
N LEU A 521 45.33 22.57 50.63
CA LEU A 521 44.30 21.72 50.03
C LEU A 521 43.03 21.60 50.88
N ALA A 522 43.12 21.83 52.20
CA ALA A 522 41.98 21.66 53.12
C ALA A 522 40.78 22.57 52.78
N ASP A 523 41.00 23.70 52.10
CA ASP A 523 39.96 24.64 51.67
C ASP A 523 39.17 24.15 50.44
N HIS A 524 39.60 23.08 49.77
CA HIS A 524 38.99 22.56 48.55
C HIS A 524 38.05 21.36 48.82
N GLU A 525 36.86 21.39 48.23
CA GLU A 525 35.84 20.33 48.41
C GLU A 525 36.36 18.96 47.95
N GLU A 526 37.15 18.94 46.88
CA GLU A 526 37.84 17.75 46.34
C GLU A 526 38.82 17.10 47.35
N TYR A 527 39.32 17.83 48.37
CA TYR A 527 40.07 17.26 49.50
C TYR A 527 39.14 16.64 50.55
N ARG A 528 38.00 17.31 50.84
CA ARG A 528 37.00 16.89 51.84
C ARG A 528 36.25 15.63 51.42
N ASP A 529 35.97 15.46 50.13
CA ASP A 529 35.16 14.36 49.58
C ASP A 529 35.83 12.97 49.64
N LEU A 530 37.13 12.90 49.98
CA LEU A 530 37.86 11.63 50.21
C LEU A 530 37.69 11.05 51.63
N GLY A 531 36.85 11.64 52.50
CA GLY A 531 36.56 11.08 53.82
C GLY A 531 37.74 11.15 54.80
N ASP A 532 38.02 10.07 55.54
CA ASP A 532 39.12 10.00 56.53
C ASP A 532 40.35 9.23 56.02
N ASP A 533 40.43 8.91 54.73
CA ASP A 533 41.51 8.12 54.12
C ASP A 533 42.83 8.92 53.94
N ASP A 534 43.35 9.50 55.02
CA ASP A 534 44.61 10.28 55.06
C ASP A 534 45.82 9.47 54.55
N GLU A 535 45.82 8.14 54.66
CA GLU A 535 46.84 7.29 54.02
C GLU A 535 46.72 7.27 52.49
N THR A 536 45.51 7.20 51.94
CA THR A 536 45.34 7.19 50.47
C THR A 536 45.69 8.56 49.88
N ARG A 537 45.31 9.64 50.58
CA ARG A 537 45.71 11.02 50.25
C ARG A 537 47.24 11.16 50.20
N LYS A 538 47.96 10.64 51.21
CA LYS A 538 49.42 10.64 51.25
C LYS A 538 50.04 9.87 50.08
N ARG A 539 49.57 8.64 49.82
CA ARG A 539 50.07 7.82 48.69
C ARG A 539 49.83 8.47 47.33
N LEU A 540 48.68 9.13 47.12
CA LEU A 540 48.38 9.87 45.90
C LEU A 540 49.26 11.12 45.76
N PHE A 541 49.46 11.87 46.85
CA PHE A 541 50.36 13.03 46.85
C PHE A 541 51.82 12.64 46.62
N GLU A 542 52.28 11.51 47.16
CA GLU A 542 53.61 10.97 46.90
C GLU A 542 53.77 10.56 45.44
N ALA A 543 52.82 9.79 44.90
CA ALA A 543 52.79 9.35 43.50
C ALA A 543 52.56 10.48 42.47
N PHE A 544 52.09 11.64 42.89
CA PHE A 544 51.85 12.78 42.02
C PHE A 544 53.15 13.47 41.57
N GLU A 545 53.50 13.35 40.28
CA GLU A 545 54.53 14.16 39.64
C GLU A 545 53.91 15.30 38.81
N PRO A 546 54.36 16.57 38.97
CA PRO A 546 53.83 17.68 38.19
C PRO A 546 54.33 17.62 36.74
N THR A 547 53.44 17.28 35.81
CA THR A 547 53.69 17.32 34.37
C THR A 547 53.93 18.76 33.90
N LYS A 548 55.20 19.13 33.70
CA LYS A 548 55.57 20.39 33.06
C LYS A 548 54.93 20.49 31.68
N ILE A 549 54.07 21.49 31.48
CA ILE A 549 53.59 21.87 30.15
C ILE A 549 54.78 22.46 29.39
N VAL A 550 55.41 21.65 28.53
CA VAL A 550 56.54 22.09 27.70
C VAL A 550 56.01 22.92 26.53
N GLN A 551 56.04 24.25 26.66
CA GLN A 551 55.94 25.14 25.52
C GLN A 551 57.21 25.03 24.67
N GLN A 552 57.16 24.26 23.57
CA GLN A 552 58.25 24.23 22.60
C GLN A 552 58.22 25.49 21.72
N HIS A 553 59.14 26.41 21.97
CA HIS A 553 59.53 27.41 20.97
C HIS A 553 60.54 26.77 20.01
N SER A 554 60.15 26.58 18.75
CA SER A 554 61.05 26.19 17.66
C SER A 554 61.34 27.39 16.74
N SER A 555 62.58 27.49 16.28
CA SER A 555 63.00 28.39 15.21
C SER A 555 63.67 27.56 14.11
N GLY A 556 63.29 27.76 12.84
CA GLY A 556 63.93 27.07 11.71
C GLY A 556 63.02 26.52 10.59
N THR A 557 62.29 27.41 9.93
CA THR A 557 62.12 27.45 8.45
C THR A 557 61.67 26.19 7.67
N THR A 558 60.40 26.18 7.19
CA THR A 558 59.96 26.08 5.75
C THR A 558 58.60 25.36 5.60
N GLY A 559 57.71 25.91 4.76
CA GLY A 559 56.58 25.17 4.14
C GLY A 559 55.15 25.52 4.59
N SER A 560 54.43 26.27 3.75
CA SER A 560 52.96 26.31 3.50
C SER A 560 51.92 26.15 4.65
N GLY A 561 50.92 27.05 4.69
CA GLY A 561 49.77 27.02 5.62
C GLY A 561 48.62 26.04 5.24
N PRO A 562 47.36 26.20 5.72
CA PRO A 562 46.74 27.40 6.32
C PRO A 562 46.02 27.20 7.69
N VAL A 563 45.30 28.25 8.13
CA VAL A 563 44.63 28.46 9.43
C VAL A 563 43.47 27.49 9.76
N SER A 564 43.37 27.01 11.01
CA SER A 564 42.13 26.41 11.56
C SER A 564 41.89 26.63 13.08
N LYS A 565 41.00 27.60 13.37
CA LYS A 565 39.99 27.72 14.46
C LYS A 565 40.20 27.03 15.83
N LEU A 566 40.06 27.86 16.88
CA LEU A 566 39.74 27.50 18.28
C LEU A 566 38.63 26.46 18.43
N LEU A 567 38.80 25.50 19.35
CA LEU A 567 37.74 24.56 19.78
C LEU A 567 37.09 25.01 21.09
N ARG A 568 35.75 24.93 21.12
CA ARG A 568 34.87 25.38 22.22
C ARG A 568 35.02 24.55 23.50
N LYS A 569 34.72 25.18 24.64
CA LYS A 569 34.20 24.49 25.85
C LYS A 569 33.11 23.49 25.45
N ARG A 570 33.26 22.22 25.82
CA ARG A 570 32.11 21.32 26.04
C ARG A 570 31.73 21.41 27.52
N GLN A 571 30.50 21.84 27.80
CA GLN A 571 29.84 21.52 29.05
C GLN A 571 29.40 20.05 28.96
N MET A 572 29.70 19.26 29.98
CA MET A 572 29.10 17.93 30.16
C MET A 572 27.88 18.10 31.04
N THR A 573 26.79 17.41 30.68
CA THR A 573 25.53 17.41 31.43
C THR A 573 25.66 16.61 32.73
N PRO A 574 24.92 16.96 33.79
CA PRO A 574 24.82 16.11 34.98
C PRO A 574 24.27 14.73 34.62
N VAL A 575 24.73 13.70 35.33
CA VAL A 575 24.14 12.36 35.30
C VAL A 575 22.91 12.39 36.19
N GLU A 576 21.74 12.07 35.64
CA GLU A 576 20.53 11.89 36.44
C GLU A 576 20.68 10.63 37.32
N MET A 577 20.38 10.79 38.60
CA MET A 577 20.34 9.71 39.58
C MET A 577 18.91 9.17 39.62
N ASP A 578 18.65 8.05 38.95
CA ASP A 578 17.44 7.28 39.22
C ASP A 578 17.54 6.67 40.63
N TYR A 579 16.56 7.03 41.48
CA TYR A 579 16.32 6.49 42.82
C TYR A 579 15.11 5.55 42.79
#